data_AF-A0A326U9W8-F1
#
_entry.id   AF-A0A326U9W8-F1
#
_cell.length_a   1.000
_cell.length_b   1.000
_cell.length_c   1.000
_cell.angle_alpha   90.00
_cell.angle_beta   90.00
_cell.angle_gamma   90.00
#
_symmetry.space_group_name_H-M   'P 1'
#
loop_
_entity.id
_entity.type
_entity.pdbx_description
1 polymer ?
#
loop_
_entity_poly.entity_id
_entity_poly.type
_entity_poly.pdbx_seq_one_letter_code
_entity_poly.pdbx_strand_id
1 'polypeptide(L)'
;MDMFWHLLARTWSAAAFFHPLIQERGREWEKILTALLPEAEKVAVEPILSAGQREVLTRLLDTLQDPSTGLVSTIEENLSPKRRTEVVYETLPGNVAYVRVKHWFDFAISPGSFAQWDEVVQLVTGAVEAAVHEQASALVLDFRETTGTRAERHSEDRFIYGRLRTELISRLFERPISLPQLARVQRVGYHDPEELGRTVGGYTTEWVIQASSTPVMPGELVFTGPLFVLTGCETSAQLEPVLILLQQTGRAYCLGEQSQPYRAEEYLLSLTNEWKVRLRQHILFYHDHPIRYTPIS
;
A
#
# COMPACT_ATOMS: atom_id res chain seq x y z
N MET A 1 29.09 20.47 -12.44
CA MET A 1 27.96 21.41 -12.66
C MET A 1 26.67 20.66 -13.05
N ASP A 2 26.67 19.32 -13.11
CA ASP A 2 25.57 18.53 -13.69
C ASP A 2 24.77 17.67 -12.69
N MET A 3 24.95 17.92 -11.39
CA MET A 3 24.45 16.98 -10.37
C MET A 3 22.92 17.03 -10.22
N PHE A 4 22.28 18.21 -10.30
CA PHE A 4 20.82 18.31 -10.24
C PHE A 4 20.12 17.75 -11.49
N TRP A 5 20.63 18.06 -12.68
CA TRP A 5 20.11 17.49 -13.94
C TRP A 5 20.12 15.97 -13.93
N HIS A 6 21.18 15.39 -13.38
CA HIS A 6 21.27 13.94 -13.18
C HIS A 6 20.19 13.41 -12.22
N LEU A 7 19.91 14.11 -11.10
CA LEU A 7 18.84 13.72 -10.17
C LEU A 7 17.46 13.82 -10.80
N LEU A 8 17.18 14.90 -11.54
CA LEU A 8 15.91 15.09 -12.25
C LEU A 8 15.70 14.00 -13.29
N ALA A 9 16.71 13.74 -14.14
CA ALA A 9 16.65 12.71 -15.17
C ALA A 9 16.48 11.31 -14.59
N ARG A 10 17.17 10.99 -13.48
CA ARG A 10 17.02 9.71 -12.77
C ARG A 10 15.63 9.56 -12.17
N THR A 11 15.09 10.61 -11.55
CA THR A 11 13.75 10.58 -10.95
C THR A 11 12.69 10.37 -12.02
N TRP A 12 12.74 11.16 -13.10
CA TRP A 12 11.81 11.06 -14.22
C TRP A 12 11.87 9.68 -14.89
N SER A 13 13.09 9.18 -15.17
CA SER A 13 13.28 7.87 -15.79
C SER A 13 12.84 6.72 -14.90
N ALA A 14 13.11 6.79 -13.59
CA ALA A 14 12.68 5.76 -12.64
C ALA A 14 11.16 5.71 -12.52
N ALA A 15 10.49 6.87 -12.41
CA ALA A 15 9.04 6.93 -12.44
C ALA A 15 8.53 6.34 -13.75
N ALA A 16 9.05 6.82 -14.90
CA ALA A 16 8.69 6.32 -16.22
C ALA A 16 8.79 4.80 -16.30
N PHE A 17 9.84 4.20 -15.74
CA PHE A 17 10.12 2.76 -15.87
C PHE A 17 9.44 1.87 -14.81
N PHE A 18 9.13 2.37 -13.61
CA PHE A 18 8.60 1.53 -12.53
C PHE A 18 7.16 1.85 -12.13
N HIS A 19 6.70 3.09 -12.35
CA HIS A 19 5.44 3.54 -11.79
C HIS A 19 4.23 3.01 -12.60
N PRO A 20 3.29 2.27 -11.98
CA PRO A 20 2.18 1.64 -12.69
C PRO A 20 1.24 2.67 -13.32
N LEU A 21 0.97 3.79 -12.65
CA LEU A 21 0.03 4.81 -13.17
C LEU A 21 0.57 5.58 -14.38
N ILE A 22 1.88 5.50 -14.67
CA ILE A 22 2.39 6.11 -15.91
C ILE A 22 1.91 5.34 -17.13
N GLN A 23 1.64 4.04 -17.06
CA GLN A 23 1.03 3.34 -18.19
C GLN A 23 -0.40 3.85 -18.47
N GLU A 24 -1.13 4.20 -17.42
CA GLU A 24 -2.53 4.61 -17.52
C GLU A 24 -2.68 6.11 -17.81
N ARG A 25 -1.76 6.95 -17.30
CA ARG A 25 -1.80 8.42 -17.36
C ARG A 25 -0.65 9.04 -18.18
N GLY A 26 0.30 8.24 -18.68
CA GLY A 26 1.61 8.71 -19.16
C GLY A 26 1.66 9.36 -20.53
N ARG A 27 0.54 9.56 -21.24
CA ARG A 27 0.51 10.36 -22.47
C ARG A 27 0.96 11.81 -22.25
N GLU A 28 1.02 12.25 -20.98
CA GLU A 28 1.47 13.58 -20.59
C GLU A 28 2.82 13.59 -19.87
N TRP A 29 3.43 12.44 -19.58
CA TRP A 29 4.63 12.36 -18.73
C TRP A 29 5.85 13.10 -19.30
N GLU A 30 6.04 13.05 -20.62
CA GLU A 30 7.07 13.82 -21.32
C GLU A 30 6.76 15.33 -21.33
N LYS A 31 5.48 15.70 -21.45
CA LYS A 31 5.03 17.09 -21.42
C LYS A 31 5.24 17.70 -20.05
N ILE A 32 5.00 16.93 -18.98
CA ILE A 32 5.22 17.33 -17.59
C ILE A 32 6.70 17.69 -17.38
N LEU A 33 7.63 16.84 -17.82
CA LEU A 33 9.06 17.15 -17.73
C LEU A 33 9.39 18.44 -18.48
N THR A 34 8.94 18.54 -19.73
CA THR A 34 9.20 19.70 -20.59
C THR A 34 8.69 21.01 -19.96
N ALA A 35 7.50 20.97 -19.34
CA ALA A 35 6.92 22.13 -18.65
C ALA A 35 7.69 22.52 -17.38
N LEU A 36 8.36 21.58 -16.72
CA LEU A 36 9.15 21.81 -15.50
C LEU A 36 10.59 22.28 -15.78
N LEU A 37 11.12 22.09 -16.98
CA LEU A 37 12.51 22.46 -17.31
C LEU A 37 12.84 23.94 -17.02
N PRO A 38 12.00 24.94 -17.33
CA PRO A 38 12.30 26.35 -17.04
C PRO A 38 12.43 26.65 -15.54
N GLU A 39 11.73 25.89 -14.69
CA GLU A 39 11.85 26.02 -13.24
C GLU A 39 13.08 25.28 -12.73
N ALA A 40 13.37 24.10 -13.30
CA ALA A 40 14.58 23.33 -13.01
C ALA A 40 15.85 24.12 -13.32
N GLU A 41 15.88 24.87 -14.44
CA GLU A 41 17.01 25.74 -14.83
C GLU A 41 17.31 26.80 -13.77
N LYS A 42 16.28 27.41 -13.17
CA LYS A 42 16.45 28.47 -12.16
C LYS A 42 17.15 27.97 -10.90
N VAL A 43 16.89 26.71 -10.53
CA VAL A 43 17.41 26.10 -9.30
C VAL A 43 18.61 25.18 -9.56
N ALA A 44 19.02 24.98 -10.82
CA ALA A 44 20.05 24.02 -11.20
C ALA A 44 21.43 24.30 -10.60
N VAL A 45 21.73 25.57 -10.33
CA VAL A 45 23.00 26.03 -9.74
C VAL A 45 22.98 26.04 -8.20
N GLU A 46 21.83 25.81 -7.59
CA GLU A 46 21.70 25.75 -6.14
C GLU A 46 22.45 24.53 -5.57
N PRO A 47 22.79 24.56 -4.26
CA PRO A 47 23.30 23.38 -3.56
C PRO A 47 22.41 22.17 -3.78
N ILE A 48 23.02 20.98 -3.86
CA ILE A 48 22.31 19.75 -4.20
C ILE A 48 21.18 19.48 -3.20
N LEU A 49 19.97 19.25 -3.71
CA LEU A 49 18.75 19.07 -2.94
C LEU A 49 18.43 20.22 -1.98
N SER A 50 18.75 21.46 -2.39
CA SER A 50 18.18 22.68 -1.81
C SER A 50 16.65 22.63 -1.76
N ALA A 51 16.03 23.57 -1.02
CA ALA A 51 14.57 23.68 -0.99
C ALA A 51 13.96 23.82 -2.40
N GLY A 52 14.53 24.66 -3.26
CA GLY A 52 14.06 24.84 -4.64
C GLY A 52 14.19 23.58 -5.49
N GLN A 53 15.32 22.88 -5.42
CA GLN A 53 15.50 21.61 -6.13
C GLN A 53 14.54 20.52 -5.65
N ARG A 54 14.28 20.44 -4.32
CA ARG A 54 13.30 19.50 -3.75
C ARG A 54 11.88 19.84 -4.19
N GLU A 55 11.52 21.12 -4.24
CA GLU A 55 10.21 21.56 -4.73
C GLU A 55 9.98 21.14 -6.19
N VAL A 56 10.96 21.32 -7.08
CA VAL A 56 10.86 20.86 -8.47
C VAL A 56 10.66 19.34 -8.57
N LEU A 57 11.41 18.56 -7.78
CA LEU A 57 11.25 17.09 -7.75
C LEU A 57 9.90 16.67 -7.18
N THR A 58 9.43 17.32 -6.12
CA THR A 58 8.10 17.07 -5.53
C THR A 58 7.00 17.38 -6.55
N ARG A 59 7.05 18.54 -7.21
CA ARG A 59 6.07 18.91 -8.24
C ARG A 59 6.04 17.92 -9.40
N LEU A 60 7.19 17.39 -9.82
CA LEU A 60 7.25 16.32 -10.82
C LEU A 60 6.49 15.08 -10.35
N LEU A 61 6.73 14.62 -9.12
CA LEU A 61 6.11 13.42 -8.56
C LEU A 61 4.62 13.60 -8.27
N ASP A 62 4.20 14.78 -7.80
CA ASP A 62 2.81 15.10 -7.47
C ASP A 62 1.88 15.02 -8.69
N THR A 63 2.40 15.21 -9.90
CA THR A 63 1.62 15.02 -11.13
C THR A 63 1.10 13.59 -11.31
N LEU A 64 1.70 12.61 -10.63
CA LEU A 64 1.22 11.23 -10.62
C LEU A 64 -0.05 11.07 -9.78
N GLN A 65 -0.35 12.03 -8.89
CA GLN A 65 -1.47 11.99 -7.94
C GLN A 65 -1.55 10.66 -7.19
N ASP A 66 -0.39 10.14 -6.78
CA ASP A 66 -0.29 8.91 -6.01
C ASP A 66 0.26 9.22 -4.60
N PRO A 67 -0.57 9.11 -3.55
CA PRO A 67 -0.14 9.39 -2.17
C PRO A 67 0.95 8.42 -1.65
N SER A 68 1.22 7.31 -2.36
CA SER A 68 2.35 6.42 -2.07
C SER A 68 3.66 6.84 -2.75
N THR A 69 3.62 7.81 -3.66
CA THR A 69 4.78 8.29 -4.42
C THR A 69 5.20 9.68 -3.95
N GLY A 70 6.50 9.93 -3.81
CA GLY A 70 6.99 11.23 -3.35
C GLY A 70 8.46 11.22 -2.95
N LEU A 71 8.95 12.40 -2.59
CA LEU A 71 10.28 12.58 -2.01
C LEU A 71 10.23 12.30 -0.50
N VAL A 72 11.14 11.48 0.01
CA VAL A 72 11.20 11.10 1.44
C VAL A 72 12.60 11.29 2.00
N SER A 73 12.70 11.73 3.25
CA SER A 73 13.96 11.77 3.97
C SER A 73 14.23 10.47 4.73
N THR A 74 15.49 10.05 4.83
CA THR A 74 15.88 8.85 5.59
C THR A 74 15.67 8.98 7.10
N ILE A 75 15.55 10.21 7.60
CA ILE A 75 15.28 10.50 9.01
C ILE A 75 13.80 10.24 9.32
N GLU A 76 12.87 10.65 8.46
CA GLU A 76 11.42 10.45 8.66
C GLU A 76 11.03 8.95 8.63
N GLU A 77 11.72 8.12 7.84
CA GLU A 77 11.46 6.68 7.79
C GLU A 77 11.73 5.95 9.12
N ASN A 78 12.61 6.51 9.97
CA ASN A 78 13.07 5.86 11.21
C ASN A 78 12.30 6.31 12.47
N LEU A 79 11.40 7.28 12.37
CA LEU A 79 10.79 7.95 13.52
C LEU A 79 9.40 7.44 13.93
N SER A 80 8.85 6.41 13.29
CA SER A 80 7.53 5.90 13.69
C SER A 80 7.54 5.45 15.15
N PRO A 81 6.73 6.06 16.05
CA PRO A 81 6.70 5.68 17.45
C PRO A 81 6.19 4.24 17.57
N LYS A 82 6.94 3.39 18.26
CA LYS A 82 6.50 2.03 18.57
C LYS A 82 5.38 2.13 19.60
N ARG A 83 4.18 1.71 19.24
CA ARG A 83 3.02 1.68 20.15
C ARG A 83 2.59 0.22 20.34
N ARG A 84 2.12 -0.09 21.54
CA ARG A 84 1.52 -1.41 21.80
C ARG A 84 0.15 -1.44 21.14
N THR A 85 -0.14 -2.53 20.43
CA THR A 85 -1.49 -2.77 19.91
C THR A 85 -2.47 -2.89 21.07
N GLU A 86 -3.63 -2.23 20.92
CA GLU A 86 -4.73 -2.26 21.88
C GLU A 86 -5.96 -2.82 21.19
N VAL A 87 -6.61 -3.79 21.83
CA VAL A 87 -7.89 -4.35 21.37
C VAL A 87 -8.93 -4.11 22.44
N VAL A 88 -10.03 -3.46 22.08
CA VAL A 88 -11.19 -3.26 22.93
C VAL A 88 -12.32 -4.13 22.40
N TYR A 89 -12.85 -5.00 23.25
CA TYR A 89 -14.03 -5.83 22.97
C TYR A 89 -15.17 -5.39 23.89
N GLU A 90 -16.30 -5.02 23.31
CA GLU A 90 -17.51 -4.59 24.03
C GLU A 90 -18.76 -5.16 23.38
N THR A 91 -19.78 -5.48 24.18
CA THR A 91 -21.10 -5.84 23.69
C THR A 91 -22.01 -4.62 23.78
N LEU A 92 -22.43 -4.09 22.63
CA LEU A 92 -23.34 -2.96 22.52
C LEU A 92 -24.82 -3.41 22.64
N PRO A 93 -25.76 -2.47 22.92
CA PRO A 93 -27.19 -2.77 22.94
C PRO A 93 -27.65 -3.51 21.67
N GLY A 94 -28.51 -4.52 21.85
CA GLY A 94 -28.94 -5.41 20.77
C GLY A 94 -28.02 -6.60 20.51
N ASN A 95 -27.12 -6.92 21.43
CA ASN A 95 -26.14 -8.02 21.32
C ASN A 95 -25.17 -7.83 20.13
N VAL A 96 -24.74 -6.60 19.89
CA VAL A 96 -23.78 -6.29 18.81
C VAL A 96 -22.37 -6.35 19.39
N ALA A 97 -21.51 -7.21 18.83
CA ALA A 97 -20.11 -7.26 19.21
C ALA A 97 -19.35 -6.10 18.57
N TYR A 98 -18.61 -5.35 19.37
CA TYR A 98 -17.79 -4.24 18.94
C TYR A 98 -16.33 -4.53 19.26
N VAL A 99 -15.49 -4.55 18.22
CA VAL A 99 -14.05 -4.81 18.29
C VAL A 99 -13.33 -3.61 17.73
N ARG A 100 -12.66 -2.84 18.60
CA ARG A 100 -11.78 -1.74 18.16
C ARG A 100 -10.34 -2.16 18.29
N VAL A 101 -9.58 -1.99 17.21
CA VAL A 101 -8.15 -2.28 17.17
C VAL A 101 -7.38 -0.98 16.95
N LYS A 102 -6.44 -0.68 17.84
CA LYS A 102 -5.54 0.47 17.71
C LYS A 102 -4.10 0.01 17.53
N HIS A 103 -3.32 0.75 16.75
CA HIS A 103 -1.87 0.54 16.61
C HIS A 103 -1.52 -0.89 16.19
N TRP A 104 -2.32 -1.46 15.29
CA TRP A 104 -2.19 -2.85 14.85
C TRP A 104 -0.92 -3.08 14.02
N PHE A 105 -0.40 -2.06 13.33
CA PHE A 105 0.80 -2.18 12.49
C PHE A 105 1.94 -1.23 12.93
N ASP A 106 1.83 -0.64 14.12
CA ASP A 106 2.77 0.37 14.68
C ASP A 106 3.87 -0.25 15.54
N PHE A 107 4.51 -1.29 15.02
CA PHE A 107 5.59 -1.99 15.72
C PHE A 107 6.78 -2.27 14.79
N ALA A 108 7.97 -2.37 15.39
CA ALA A 108 9.15 -2.78 14.65
C ALA A 108 9.28 -4.30 14.67
N ILE A 109 9.41 -4.89 13.49
CA ILE A 109 9.71 -6.30 13.32
C ILE A 109 11.18 -6.48 13.63
N SER A 110 11.47 -6.85 14.88
CA SER A 110 12.82 -7.29 15.28
C SER A 110 12.87 -8.82 15.25
N PRO A 111 13.90 -9.43 14.64
CA PRO A 111 14.08 -10.87 14.69
C PRO A 111 13.95 -11.39 16.14
N GLY A 112 13.08 -12.37 16.38
CA GLY A 112 12.83 -12.94 17.71
C GLY A 112 11.62 -12.39 18.49
N SER A 113 10.86 -11.44 17.95
CA SER A 113 9.64 -10.90 18.56
C SER A 113 8.34 -11.69 18.26
N PHE A 114 8.47 -12.95 17.83
CA PHE A 114 7.35 -13.78 17.35
C PHE A 114 6.19 -13.91 18.35
N ALA A 115 6.50 -13.99 19.65
CA ALA A 115 5.50 -14.08 20.71
C ALA A 115 4.58 -12.84 20.78
N GLN A 116 5.12 -11.65 20.49
CA GLN A 116 4.33 -10.41 20.46
C GLN A 116 3.40 -10.38 19.24
N TRP A 117 3.82 -10.96 18.11
CA TRP A 117 2.97 -11.08 16.92
C TRP A 117 1.83 -12.05 17.13
N ASP A 118 2.13 -13.21 17.70
CA ASP A 118 1.11 -14.21 17.98
C ASP A 118 0.10 -13.68 19.00
N GLU A 119 0.54 -12.98 20.05
CA GLU A 119 -0.35 -12.28 20.99
C GLU A 119 -1.31 -11.32 20.27
N VAL A 120 -0.80 -10.50 19.35
CA VAL A 120 -1.62 -9.53 18.60
C VAL A 120 -2.61 -10.22 17.66
N VAL A 121 -2.20 -11.28 16.96
CA VAL A 121 -3.12 -12.11 16.15
C VAL A 121 -4.23 -12.64 17.05
N GLN A 122 -3.87 -13.28 18.15
CA GLN A 122 -4.81 -13.93 19.07
C GLN A 122 -5.79 -12.94 19.73
N LEU A 123 -5.34 -11.72 20.05
CA LEU A 123 -6.22 -10.69 20.59
C LEU A 123 -7.33 -10.30 19.61
N VAL A 124 -6.98 -10.11 18.32
CA VAL A 124 -7.97 -9.72 17.31
C VAL A 124 -8.84 -10.90 16.90
N THR A 125 -8.25 -12.07 16.63
CA THR A 125 -9.03 -13.25 16.25
C THR A 125 -9.89 -13.75 17.39
N GLY A 126 -9.38 -13.76 18.63
CA GLY A 126 -10.12 -14.14 19.82
C GLY A 126 -11.34 -13.25 20.08
N ALA A 127 -11.25 -11.95 19.80
CA ALA A 127 -12.39 -11.03 19.88
C ALA A 127 -13.49 -11.36 18.84
N VAL A 128 -13.10 -11.78 17.63
CA VAL A 128 -14.06 -12.24 16.61
C VAL A 128 -14.67 -13.58 17.00
N GLU A 129 -13.86 -14.51 17.51
CA GLU A 129 -14.31 -15.83 17.98
C GLU A 129 -15.27 -15.70 19.18
N ALA A 130 -15.02 -14.75 20.10
CA ALA A 130 -15.95 -14.41 21.18
C ALA A 130 -17.31 -13.98 20.63
N ALA A 131 -17.34 -13.13 19.61
CA ALA A 131 -18.60 -12.71 18.96
C ALA A 131 -19.39 -13.89 18.37
N VAL A 132 -18.69 -14.91 17.85
CA VAL A 132 -19.30 -16.16 17.36
C VAL A 132 -19.92 -16.95 18.52
N HIS A 133 -19.15 -17.18 19.59
CA HIS A 133 -19.60 -17.94 20.75
C HIS A 133 -20.77 -17.29 21.49
N GLU A 134 -20.74 -15.96 21.61
CA GLU A 134 -21.79 -15.14 22.23
C GLU A 134 -23.01 -14.94 21.33
N GLN A 135 -22.99 -15.51 20.11
CA GLN A 135 -24.06 -15.40 19.12
C GLN A 135 -24.45 -13.95 18.86
N ALA A 136 -23.45 -13.09 18.70
CA ALA A 136 -23.66 -11.67 18.44
C ALA A 136 -24.56 -11.46 17.22
N SER A 137 -25.52 -10.56 17.34
CA SER A 137 -26.48 -10.24 16.28
C SER A 137 -25.82 -9.51 15.10
N ALA A 138 -24.71 -8.84 15.35
CA ALA A 138 -23.82 -8.21 14.37
C ALA A 138 -22.42 -8.04 14.95
N LEU A 139 -21.43 -7.86 14.08
CA LEU A 139 -20.04 -7.55 14.42
C LEU A 139 -19.65 -6.20 13.83
N VAL A 140 -19.05 -5.34 14.65
CA VAL A 140 -18.42 -4.09 14.24
C VAL A 140 -16.92 -4.20 14.44
N LEU A 141 -16.16 -4.09 13.36
CA LEU A 141 -14.71 -3.99 13.37
C LEU A 141 -14.31 -2.52 13.20
N ASP A 142 -13.82 -1.88 14.25
CA ASP A 142 -13.33 -0.50 14.19
C ASP A 142 -11.82 -0.46 13.95
N PHE A 143 -11.45 -0.05 12.73
CA PHE A 143 -10.08 0.06 12.27
C PHE A 143 -9.58 1.49 12.10
N ARG A 144 -10.34 2.49 12.57
CA ARG A 144 -10.01 3.92 12.40
C ARG A 144 -8.63 4.29 12.93
N GLU A 145 -8.17 3.63 14.00
CA GLU A 145 -6.90 3.93 14.68
C GLU A 145 -5.87 2.79 14.58
N THR A 146 -6.03 1.90 13.60
CA THR A 146 -5.07 0.80 13.39
C THR A 146 -3.66 1.29 13.09
N THR A 147 -3.52 2.47 12.49
CA THR A 147 -2.26 3.19 12.18
C THR A 147 -1.18 2.30 11.54
N GLY A 148 -0.03 2.87 11.24
CA GLY A 148 1.04 2.17 10.52
C GLY A 148 0.96 2.35 9.01
N THR A 149 2.02 2.93 8.47
CA THR A 149 2.15 3.28 7.04
C THR A 149 3.38 2.63 6.42
N ARG A 150 4.01 1.67 7.12
CA ARG A 150 5.23 1.01 6.68
C ARG A 150 4.92 0.13 5.48
N ALA A 151 5.72 0.27 4.43
CA ALA A 151 5.71 -0.67 3.32
C ALA A 151 6.30 -2.01 3.77
N GLU A 152 5.86 -3.08 3.13
CA GLU A 152 6.40 -4.43 3.30
C GLU A 152 7.80 -4.52 2.66
N ARG A 153 8.83 -3.99 3.35
CA ARG A 153 10.19 -3.84 2.79
C ARG A 153 11.03 -5.10 2.92
N HIS A 154 10.81 -5.86 3.99
CA HIS A 154 11.52 -7.10 4.26
C HIS A 154 10.61 -8.33 4.12
N SER A 155 11.20 -9.49 3.86
CA SER A 155 10.47 -10.76 3.79
C SER A 155 9.73 -11.09 5.08
N GLU A 156 10.26 -10.69 6.23
CA GLU A 156 9.63 -10.87 7.54
C GLU A 156 8.36 -10.02 7.66
N ASP A 157 8.38 -8.77 7.19
CA ASP A 157 7.20 -7.88 7.15
C ASP A 157 6.07 -8.52 6.33
N ARG A 158 6.41 -9.02 5.14
CA ARG A 158 5.45 -9.71 4.25
C ARG A 158 4.82 -10.91 4.91
N PHE A 159 5.62 -11.72 5.59
CA PHE A 159 5.13 -12.91 6.29
C PHE A 159 4.19 -12.54 7.44
N ILE A 160 4.58 -11.59 8.30
CA ILE A 160 3.82 -11.22 9.49
C ILE A 160 2.52 -10.51 9.10
N TYR A 161 2.58 -9.49 8.25
CA TYR A 161 1.37 -8.77 7.81
C TYR A 161 0.47 -9.68 6.96
N GLY A 162 1.05 -10.55 6.14
CA GLY A 162 0.32 -11.61 5.44
C GLY A 162 -0.45 -12.52 6.39
N ARG A 163 0.18 -12.98 7.48
CA ARG A 163 -0.47 -13.80 8.51
C ARG A 163 -1.59 -13.04 9.21
N LEU A 164 -1.36 -11.81 9.66
CA LEU A 164 -2.39 -10.98 10.31
C LEU A 164 -3.66 -10.85 9.45
N ARG A 165 -3.48 -10.56 8.15
CA ARG A 165 -4.59 -10.49 7.18
C ARG A 165 -5.29 -11.84 7.03
N THR A 166 -4.52 -12.92 6.84
CA THR A 166 -5.04 -14.27 6.60
C THR A 166 -5.85 -14.77 7.79
N GLU A 167 -5.34 -14.59 9.01
CA GLU A 167 -6.01 -15.02 10.24
C GLU A 167 -7.31 -14.26 10.44
N LEU A 168 -7.34 -12.94 10.25
CA LEU A 168 -8.59 -12.17 10.28
C LEU A 168 -9.59 -12.69 9.23
N ILE A 169 -9.17 -12.81 7.96
CA ILE A 169 -10.04 -13.24 6.86
C ILE A 169 -10.64 -14.63 7.09
N SER A 170 -9.85 -15.57 7.64
CA SER A 170 -10.33 -16.92 7.91
C SER A 170 -11.50 -16.97 8.90
N ARG A 171 -11.68 -15.95 9.76
CA ARG A 171 -12.84 -15.83 10.67
C ARG A 171 -14.04 -15.12 10.05
N LEU A 172 -13.91 -14.56 8.85
CA LEU A 172 -14.95 -13.73 8.24
C LEU A 172 -15.61 -14.38 7.01
N PHE A 173 -15.06 -15.48 6.48
CA PHE A 173 -15.58 -16.14 5.29
C PHE A 173 -15.79 -17.65 5.51
N GLU A 174 -16.98 -18.15 5.19
CA GLU A 174 -17.35 -19.58 5.33
C GLU A 174 -16.80 -20.47 4.20
N ARG A 175 -16.24 -19.86 3.16
CA ARG A 175 -15.68 -20.55 1.99
C ARG A 175 -14.25 -20.06 1.73
N PRO A 176 -13.41 -20.88 1.06
CA PRO A 176 -12.09 -20.44 0.66
C PRO A 176 -12.17 -19.13 -0.15
N ILE A 177 -11.34 -18.16 0.22
CA ILE A 177 -11.33 -16.84 -0.41
C ILE A 177 -9.90 -16.40 -0.71
N SER A 178 -9.69 -15.77 -1.86
CA SER A 178 -8.38 -15.24 -2.25
C SER A 178 -8.29 -13.77 -1.89
N LEU A 179 -7.19 -13.38 -1.22
CA LEU A 179 -6.85 -11.97 -1.07
C LEU A 179 -6.53 -11.36 -2.45
N PRO A 180 -6.72 -10.03 -2.63
CA PRO A 180 -6.26 -9.33 -3.81
C PRO A 180 -4.76 -9.57 -4.04
N GLN A 181 -4.39 -9.81 -5.30
CA GLN A 181 -3.02 -10.04 -5.72
C GLN A 181 -2.31 -8.72 -6.03
N LEU A 182 -0.99 -8.79 -6.23
CA LEU A 182 -0.21 -7.65 -6.70
C LEU A 182 -0.04 -7.73 -8.21
N ALA A 183 -0.20 -6.60 -8.88
CA ALA A 183 0.18 -6.44 -10.27
C ALA A 183 1.23 -5.34 -10.39
N ARG A 184 2.21 -5.57 -11.27
CA ARG A 184 3.21 -4.57 -11.63
C ARG A 184 3.30 -4.42 -13.13
N VAL A 185 3.78 -3.27 -13.55
CA VAL A 185 4.19 -3.06 -14.94
C VAL A 185 5.59 -3.63 -15.13
N GLN A 186 5.76 -4.48 -16.13
CA GLN A 186 7.04 -5.02 -16.55
C GLN A 186 7.37 -4.50 -17.95
N ARG A 187 8.63 -4.07 -18.12
CA ARG A 187 9.20 -3.64 -19.39
C ARG A 187 10.25 -4.65 -19.82
N VAL A 188 10.04 -5.33 -20.94
CA VAL A 188 10.87 -6.43 -21.44
C VAL A 188 11.18 -6.27 -22.92
N GLY A 189 12.28 -6.90 -23.35
CA GLY A 189 12.67 -7.00 -24.75
C GLY A 189 12.84 -5.63 -25.38
N TYR A 190 13.97 -4.98 -25.11
CA TYR A 190 14.31 -3.75 -25.82
C TYR A 190 14.33 -4.04 -27.32
N HIS A 191 13.51 -3.32 -28.07
CA HIS A 191 13.47 -3.35 -29.53
C HIS A 191 14.30 -2.19 -30.05
N ASP A 192 15.21 -2.52 -30.96
CA ASP A 192 16.07 -1.51 -31.56
C ASP A 192 15.24 -0.55 -32.43
N PRO A 193 15.53 0.77 -32.42
CA PRO A 193 14.85 1.71 -33.30
C PRO A 193 14.90 1.31 -34.78
N GLU A 194 15.99 0.69 -35.25
CA GLU A 194 16.14 0.24 -36.63
C GLU A 194 15.15 -0.88 -36.98
N GLU A 195 14.90 -1.82 -36.05
CA GLU A 195 13.92 -2.90 -36.22
C GLU A 195 12.47 -2.37 -36.23
N LEU A 196 12.22 -1.27 -35.51
CA LEU A 196 10.90 -0.63 -35.43
C LEU A 196 10.66 0.42 -36.51
N GLY A 197 11.66 0.78 -37.31
CA GLY A 197 11.60 1.90 -38.25
C GLY A 197 11.34 3.25 -37.57
N ARG A 198 11.87 3.43 -36.35
CA ARG A 198 11.68 4.63 -35.51
C ARG A 198 13.02 5.28 -35.16
N THR A 199 12.99 6.52 -34.69
CA THR A 199 14.18 7.24 -34.23
C THR A 199 14.62 6.85 -32.81
N VAL A 200 13.76 6.18 -32.04
CA VAL A 200 14.03 5.75 -30.66
C VAL A 200 13.48 4.33 -30.48
N GLY A 201 14.27 3.47 -29.83
CA GLY A 201 13.86 2.12 -29.44
C GLY A 201 12.87 2.13 -28.28
N GLY A 202 12.52 0.94 -27.79
CA GLY A 202 11.61 0.86 -26.65
C GLY A 202 11.44 -0.54 -26.10
N TYR A 203 10.82 -0.63 -24.93
CA TYR A 203 10.48 -1.90 -24.30
C TYR A 203 9.04 -2.26 -24.63
N THR A 204 8.77 -3.55 -24.84
CA THR A 204 7.42 -4.07 -24.70
C THR A 204 7.00 -3.85 -23.24
N THR A 205 5.82 -3.26 -23.04
CA THR A 205 5.27 -3.07 -21.70
C THR A 205 4.06 -3.97 -21.49
N GLU A 206 4.09 -4.73 -20.40
CA GLU A 206 3.06 -5.68 -20.03
C GLU A 206 2.73 -5.60 -18.53
N TRP A 207 1.50 -6.01 -18.19
CA TRP A 207 1.12 -6.19 -16.79
C TRP A 207 1.47 -7.59 -16.36
N VAL A 208 2.23 -7.71 -15.28
CA VAL A 208 2.57 -8.98 -14.66
C VAL A 208 1.85 -9.04 -13.32
N ILE A 209 0.95 -10.01 -13.22
CA ILE A 209 0.29 -10.35 -11.96
C ILE A 209 1.23 -11.28 -11.22
N GLN A 210 1.63 -10.89 -10.01
CA GLN A 210 2.47 -11.70 -9.16
C GLN A 210 1.65 -12.90 -8.69
N ALA A 211 2.07 -14.08 -9.11
CA ALA A 211 1.41 -15.33 -8.75
C ALA A 211 1.54 -15.55 -7.23
N SER A 212 0.49 -15.22 -6.50
CA SER A 212 0.31 -15.67 -5.13
C SER A 212 -1.16 -15.57 -4.75
N SER A 213 -1.81 -16.70 -4.55
CA SER A 213 -2.89 -16.81 -3.58
C SER A 213 -3.17 -18.28 -3.37
N THR A 214 -2.48 -18.89 -2.43
CA THR A 214 -3.13 -19.99 -1.70
C THR A 214 -4.41 -19.39 -1.13
N PRO A 215 -5.59 -19.91 -1.46
CA PRO A 215 -6.84 -19.38 -0.92
C PRO A 215 -6.77 -19.46 0.61
N VAL A 216 -7.23 -18.40 1.27
CA VAL A 216 -7.42 -18.40 2.71
C VAL A 216 -8.55 -19.36 3.00
N MET A 217 -8.25 -20.43 3.74
CA MET A 217 -9.23 -21.40 4.17
C MET A 217 -10.03 -20.85 5.36
N PRO A 218 -11.33 -21.16 5.48
CA PRO A 218 -12.11 -20.83 6.66
C PRO A 218 -11.49 -21.42 7.93
N GLY A 219 -11.54 -20.67 9.03
CA GLY A 219 -11.19 -21.16 10.36
C GLY A 219 -12.29 -22.03 10.97
N GLU A 220 -12.04 -22.58 12.16
CA GLU A 220 -13.04 -23.37 12.89
C GLU A 220 -14.24 -22.54 13.35
N LEU A 221 -14.00 -21.28 13.71
CA LEU A 221 -15.00 -20.32 14.17
C LEU A 221 -15.08 -19.17 13.18
N VAL A 222 -16.17 -19.14 12.42
CA VAL A 222 -16.43 -18.10 11.41
C VAL A 222 -17.63 -17.27 11.87
N PHE A 223 -17.46 -15.96 11.88
CA PHE A 223 -18.58 -15.03 12.04
C PHE A 223 -19.31 -14.89 10.72
N THR A 224 -20.61 -15.18 10.71
CA THR A 224 -21.45 -15.24 9.50
C THR A 224 -22.55 -14.17 9.49
N GLY A 225 -22.74 -13.50 10.63
CA GLY A 225 -23.73 -12.44 10.77
C GLY A 225 -23.37 -11.14 10.05
N PRO A 226 -24.24 -10.11 10.16
CA PRO A 226 -23.99 -8.77 9.64
C PRO A 226 -22.66 -8.19 10.14
N LEU A 227 -21.82 -7.73 9.21
CA LEU A 227 -20.50 -7.20 9.49
C LEU A 227 -20.41 -5.73 9.06
N PHE A 228 -20.01 -4.88 9.99
CA PHE A 228 -19.72 -3.47 9.76
C PHE A 228 -18.24 -3.23 10.02
N VAL A 229 -17.60 -2.45 9.16
CA VAL A 229 -16.18 -2.10 9.29
C VAL A 229 -16.07 -0.59 9.30
N LEU A 230 -15.51 -0.03 10.37
CA LEU A 230 -15.27 1.41 10.48
C LEU A 230 -13.85 1.74 10.03
N THR A 231 -13.73 2.68 9.09
CA THR A 231 -12.44 3.14 8.55
C THR A 231 -12.29 4.65 8.72
N GLY A 232 -11.04 5.11 8.81
CA GLY A 232 -10.67 6.51 8.94
C GLY A 232 -9.44 6.82 8.10
N CYS A 233 -9.12 8.10 7.95
CA CYS A 233 -7.88 8.52 7.26
C CYS A 233 -6.60 7.95 7.90
N GLU A 234 -6.64 7.55 9.17
CA GLU A 234 -5.52 6.88 9.87
C GLU A 234 -5.55 5.34 9.79
N THR A 235 -6.58 4.75 9.17
CA THR A 235 -6.64 3.30 8.97
C THR A 235 -5.44 2.83 8.16
N SER A 236 -4.76 1.80 8.67
CA SER A 236 -3.50 1.31 8.13
C SER A 236 -3.59 0.96 6.65
N ALA A 237 -2.55 1.33 5.90
CA ALA A 237 -2.34 0.87 4.54
C ALA A 237 -2.37 -0.66 4.45
N GLN A 238 -1.87 -1.35 5.47
CA GLN A 238 -1.77 -2.82 5.49
C GLN A 238 -3.13 -3.53 5.49
N LEU A 239 -4.21 -2.82 5.82
CA LEU A 239 -5.58 -3.35 5.78
C LEU A 239 -6.29 -3.18 4.45
N GLU A 240 -5.80 -2.34 3.54
CA GLU A 240 -6.47 -2.12 2.25
C GLU A 240 -6.79 -3.42 1.48
N PRO A 241 -5.90 -4.43 1.40
CA PRO A 241 -6.25 -5.70 0.75
C PRO A 241 -7.46 -6.39 1.39
N VAL A 242 -7.60 -6.29 2.72
CA VAL A 242 -8.74 -6.83 3.48
C VAL A 242 -9.99 -5.99 3.23
N LEU A 243 -9.87 -4.67 3.30
CA LEU A 243 -10.99 -3.74 3.10
C LEU A 243 -11.58 -3.87 1.69
N ILE A 244 -10.72 -3.91 0.67
CA ILE A 244 -11.13 -4.12 -0.72
C ILE A 244 -11.83 -5.48 -0.86
N LEU A 245 -11.28 -6.55 -0.28
CA LEU A 245 -11.91 -7.86 -0.33
C LEU A 245 -13.32 -7.84 0.29
N LEU A 246 -13.45 -7.26 1.49
CA LEU A 246 -14.73 -7.19 2.20
C LEU A 246 -15.77 -6.37 1.43
N GLN A 247 -15.37 -5.27 0.81
CA GLN A 247 -16.25 -4.43 -0.02
C GLN A 247 -16.65 -5.13 -1.31
N GLN A 248 -15.69 -5.67 -2.07
CA GLN A 248 -15.93 -6.28 -3.38
C GLN A 248 -16.77 -7.56 -3.28
N THR A 249 -16.62 -8.31 -2.19
CA THR A 249 -17.43 -9.53 -1.94
C THR A 249 -18.80 -9.23 -1.33
N GLY A 250 -19.07 -7.98 -0.95
CA GLY A 250 -20.28 -7.60 -0.21
C GLY A 250 -20.35 -8.20 1.19
N ARG A 251 -19.23 -8.73 1.74
CA ARG A 251 -19.20 -9.39 3.06
C ARG A 251 -19.44 -8.39 4.19
N ALA A 252 -19.01 -7.13 4.03
CA ALA A 252 -19.14 -6.10 5.05
C ALA A 252 -19.69 -4.79 4.48
N TYR A 253 -20.35 -4.02 5.34
CA TYR A 253 -20.60 -2.60 5.13
C TYR A 253 -19.41 -1.79 5.67
N CYS A 254 -18.58 -1.24 4.79
CA CYS A 254 -17.49 -0.34 5.19
C CYS A 254 -18.01 1.10 5.32
N LEU A 255 -17.80 1.71 6.49
CA LEU A 255 -18.32 3.02 6.87
C LEU A 255 -17.18 3.91 7.33
N GLY A 256 -17.13 5.14 6.83
CA GLY A 256 -16.16 6.15 7.26
C GLY A 256 -15.36 6.74 6.11
N GLU A 257 -14.10 7.06 6.38
CA GLU A 257 -13.19 7.70 5.41
C GLU A 257 -12.33 6.66 4.68
N GLN A 258 -11.70 7.10 3.60
CA GLN A 258 -10.72 6.30 2.87
C GLN A 258 -9.49 6.01 3.75
N SER A 259 -9.07 4.75 3.80
CA SER A 259 -7.85 4.32 4.50
C SER A 259 -6.60 4.87 3.83
N GLN A 260 -5.46 4.75 4.51
CA GLN A 260 -4.17 5.01 3.88
C GLN A 260 -3.97 4.08 2.67
N PRO A 261 -3.39 4.58 1.56
CA PRO A 261 -3.17 3.79 0.36
C PRO A 261 -2.19 2.65 0.63
N TYR A 262 -2.47 1.46 0.12
CA TYR A 262 -1.60 0.31 0.24
C TYR A 262 -0.26 0.56 -0.45
N ARG A 263 0.81 0.17 0.25
CA ARG A 263 2.21 0.35 -0.12
C ARG A 263 2.89 -1.02 -0.19
N ALA A 264 2.53 -1.82 -1.19
CA ALA A 264 3.26 -3.04 -1.50
C ALA A 264 4.49 -2.73 -2.33
N GLU A 265 5.64 -3.23 -1.87
CA GLU A 265 6.89 -3.35 -2.63
C GLU A 265 7.23 -2.04 -3.37
N GLU A 266 7.54 -0.99 -2.59
CA GLU A 266 7.95 0.31 -3.12
C GLU A 266 9.36 0.27 -3.71
N TYR A 267 9.59 1.03 -4.77
CA TYR A 267 10.94 1.30 -5.26
C TYR A 267 11.50 2.55 -4.59
N LEU A 268 12.64 2.40 -3.91
CA LEU A 268 13.36 3.50 -3.27
C LEU A 268 14.62 3.83 -4.08
N LEU A 269 14.58 4.96 -4.77
CA LEU A 269 15.73 5.51 -5.49
C LEU A 269 16.51 6.44 -4.58
N SER A 270 17.70 6.03 -4.14
CA SER A 270 18.60 6.92 -3.41
C SER A 270 19.08 8.05 -4.32
N LEU A 271 18.78 9.29 -3.92
CA LEU A 271 19.32 10.50 -4.54
C LEU A 271 20.60 10.93 -3.81
N THR A 272 20.56 10.92 -2.48
CA THR A 272 21.71 11.13 -1.58
C THR A 272 21.60 10.19 -0.37
N ASN A 273 22.49 10.34 0.62
CA ASN A 273 22.40 9.61 1.89
C ASN A 273 21.15 9.99 2.70
N GLU A 274 20.62 11.20 2.50
CA GLU A 274 19.50 11.75 3.27
C GLU A 274 18.17 11.68 2.53
N TRP A 275 18.21 11.65 1.20
CA TRP A 275 17.00 11.79 0.38
C TRP A 275 16.84 10.64 -0.59
N LYS A 276 15.60 10.15 -0.66
CA LYS A 276 15.17 9.11 -1.58
C LYS A 276 13.90 9.54 -2.30
N VAL A 277 13.75 9.07 -3.53
CA VAL A 277 12.44 9.06 -4.20
C VAL A 277 11.79 7.73 -3.92
N ARG A 278 10.57 7.79 -3.38
CA ARG A 278 9.70 6.64 -3.18
C ARG A 278 8.72 6.56 -4.33
N LEU A 279 8.69 5.44 -5.04
CA LEU A 279 7.77 5.17 -6.12
C LEU A 279 6.93 3.94 -5.80
N ARG A 280 5.62 4.01 -6.06
CA ARG A 280 4.79 2.81 -6.17
C ARG A 280 5.29 1.96 -7.33
N GLN A 281 5.42 0.66 -7.10
CA GLN A 281 5.77 -0.31 -8.13
C GLN A 281 4.62 -1.31 -8.38
N HIS A 282 3.75 -1.51 -7.39
CA HIS A 282 2.66 -2.47 -7.44
C HIS A 282 1.30 -1.82 -7.17
N ILE A 283 0.26 -2.40 -7.75
CA ILE A 283 -1.15 -2.11 -7.45
C ILE A 283 -1.84 -3.39 -6.99
N LEU A 284 -2.93 -3.22 -6.23
CA LEU A 284 -3.81 -4.32 -5.90
C LEU A 284 -4.66 -4.69 -7.12
N PHE A 285 -4.74 -5.99 -7.38
CA PHE A 285 -5.47 -6.57 -8.48
C PHE A 285 -6.37 -7.68 -7.96
N TYR A 286 -7.68 -7.58 -8.22
CA TYR A 286 -8.66 -8.59 -7.84
C TYR A 286 -9.17 -9.33 -9.08
N HIS A 287 -9.09 -10.66 -9.10
CA HIS A 287 -9.41 -11.46 -10.30
C HIS A 287 -10.91 -11.51 -10.61
N ASP A 288 -11.77 -11.49 -9.58
CA ASP A 288 -13.22 -11.70 -9.79
C ASP A 288 -13.95 -10.42 -10.26
N HIS A 289 -13.30 -9.25 -10.15
CA HIS A 289 -13.75 -7.99 -10.72
C HIS A 289 -12.58 -7.32 -11.45
N PRO A 290 -12.56 -7.25 -12.79
CA PRO A 290 -11.41 -6.73 -13.56
C PRO A 290 -11.16 -5.22 -13.40
N ILE A 291 -11.78 -4.57 -12.41
CA ILE A 291 -11.51 -3.18 -12.05
C ILE A 291 -10.23 -3.18 -11.21
N ARG A 292 -9.16 -2.65 -11.80
CA ARG A 292 -7.90 -2.38 -11.12
C ARG A 292 -8.16 -1.35 -10.03
N TYR A 293 -7.68 -1.61 -8.81
CA TYR A 293 -7.76 -0.61 -7.76
C TYR A 293 -6.70 0.47 -8.03
N THR A 294 -7.16 1.58 -8.59
CA THR A 294 -6.42 2.83 -8.62
C THR A 294 -6.88 3.64 -7.41
N PRO A 295 -6.02 3.93 -6.42
CA PRO A 295 -6.39 4.81 -5.33
C PRO A 295 -6.89 6.13 -5.92
N ILE A 296 -8.10 6.54 -5.57
CA ILE A 296 -8.64 7.84 -5.95
C ILE A 296 -8.03 8.85 -4.96
N SER A 297 -7.49 9.94 -5.50
CA SER A 297 -6.98 11.09 -4.75
C SER A 297 -8.10 11.97 -4.24
#